data_AF-A0A315Y2B6-F1
#
_entry.id   AF-A0A315Y2B6-F1
#
_cell.length_a   1.000
_cell.length_b   1.000
_cell.length_c   1.000
_cell.angle_alpha   90.00
_cell.angle_beta   90.00
_cell.angle_gamma   90.00
#
_symmetry.space_group_name_H-M   'P 1'
#
loop_
_entity.id
_entity.type
_entity.pdbx_description
1 polymer ?
#
loop_
_entity_poly.entity_id
_entity_poly.type
_entity_poly.pdbx_seq_one_letter_code
_entity_poly.pdbx_strand_id
1 'polypeptide(L)'
;MGALCEEAIAYEVKYLVEHDPEMKENAIDAEKQIDRNERDIESHCMKLLIHQQPVATDFRVITSALKMISDMERIGDQAKDIAEIAEYVHLSDSSARVHITNMAEIW
;
A
#
# COMPACT_ATOMS: atom_id res chain seq x y z
N MET A 1 -1.31 8.93 2.08
CA MET A 1 -0.57 7.70 1.72
C MET A 1 -0.96 6.54 2.62
N GLY A 2 -0.83 6.64 3.96
CA GLY A 2 -1.29 5.57 4.87
C GLY A 2 -2.73 5.08 4.63
N ALA A 3 -3.71 5.99 4.57
CA ALA A 3 -5.10 5.62 4.24
C ALA A 3 -5.27 4.96 2.86
N LEU A 4 -4.44 5.35 1.86
CA LEU A 4 -4.46 4.71 0.55
C LEU A 4 -3.89 3.28 0.61
N CYS A 5 -2.88 3.03 1.45
CA CYS A 5 -2.39 1.69 1.71
C CYS A 5 -3.46 0.82 2.38
N GLU A 6 -4.20 1.38 3.35
CA GLU A 6 -5.32 0.68 4.01
C GLU A 6 -6.44 0.35 3.01
N GLU A 7 -6.84 1.32 2.17
CA GLU A 7 -7.81 1.11 1.09
C GLU A 7 -7.34 0.04 0.09
N ALA A 8 -6.09 0.10 -0.35
CA ALA A 8 -5.52 -0.90 -1.26
C ALA A 8 -5.61 -2.31 -0.65
N ILE A 9 -5.20 -2.49 0.60
CA ILE A 9 -5.33 -3.77 1.30
C ILE A 9 -6.80 -4.22 1.38
N ALA A 10 -7.72 -3.31 1.73
CA ALA A 10 -9.14 -3.63 1.87
C ALA A 10 -9.76 -4.09 0.55
N TYR A 11 -9.48 -3.38 -0.55
CA TYR A 11 -9.95 -3.78 -1.89
C TYR A 11 -9.40 -5.15 -2.29
N GLU A 12 -8.12 -5.42 -2.02
CA GLU A 12 -7.49 -6.68 -2.38
C GLU A 12 -8.02 -7.87 -1.60
N VAL A 13 -8.23 -7.69 -0.30
CA VAL A 13 -8.83 -8.74 0.53
C VAL A 13 -10.26 -9.02 0.08
N LYS A 14 -11.01 -7.98 -0.30
CA LYS A 14 -12.37 -8.15 -0.83
C LYS A 14 -12.35 -8.87 -2.18
N TYR A 15 -11.43 -8.53 -3.08
CA TYR A 15 -11.24 -9.25 -4.34
C TYR A 15 -10.88 -10.72 -4.10
N LEU A 16 -9.99 -11.00 -3.14
CA LEU A 16 -9.59 -12.37 -2.79
C LEU A 16 -10.75 -13.24 -2.26
N VAL A 17 -11.71 -12.65 -1.54
CA VAL A 17 -12.85 -13.36 -0.95
C VAL A 17 -14.03 -13.48 -1.92
N GLU A 18 -14.33 -12.41 -2.65
CA GLU A 18 -15.54 -12.28 -3.48
C GLU A 18 -15.29 -12.48 -4.97
N HIS A 19 -14.02 -12.46 -5.42
CA HIS A 19 -13.62 -12.45 -6.83
C HIS A 19 -14.26 -11.31 -7.64
N ASP A 20 -14.51 -10.17 -6.99
CA ASP A 20 -15.10 -8.98 -7.60
C ASP A 20 -14.07 -8.18 -8.43
N PRO A 21 -14.17 -8.18 -9.78
CA PRO A 21 -13.20 -7.50 -10.64
C PRO A 21 -13.14 -5.99 -10.43
N GLU A 22 -14.20 -5.35 -9.92
CA GLU A 22 -14.19 -3.92 -9.61
C GLU A 22 -13.22 -3.60 -8.47
N MET A 23 -13.15 -4.47 -7.46
CA MET A 23 -12.22 -4.29 -6.34
C MET A 23 -10.76 -4.43 -6.78
N LYS A 24 -10.46 -5.33 -7.73
CA LYS A 24 -9.13 -5.44 -8.34
C LYS A 24 -8.73 -4.14 -9.06
N GLU A 25 -9.65 -3.54 -9.82
CA GLU A 25 -9.37 -2.28 -10.51
C GLU A 25 -9.12 -1.12 -9.53
N ASN A 26 -9.95 -1.02 -8.47
CA ASN A 26 -9.79 -0.04 -7.42
C ASN A 26 -8.44 -0.17 -6.69
N ALA A 27 -8.00 -1.40 -6.42
CA ALA A 27 -6.72 -1.65 -5.78
C ALA A 27 -5.53 -1.27 -6.67
N ILE A 28 -5.57 -1.61 -7.96
CA ILE A 28 -4.56 -1.20 -8.94
C ILE A 28 -4.49 0.33 -9.03
N ASP A 29 -5.62 1.02 -8.97
CA ASP A 29 -5.64 2.49 -9.00
C ASP A 29 -5.17 3.13 -7.70
N ALA A 30 -5.36 2.45 -6.55
CA ALA A 30 -4.77 2.85 -5.28
C ALA A 30 -3.24 2.70 -5.28
N GLU A 31 -2.70 1.58 -5.77
CA GLU A 31 -1.25 1.35 -5.94
C GLU A 31 -0.62 2.44 -6.81
N LYS A 32 -1.20 2.75 -7.98
CA LYS A 32 -0.69 3.83 -8.84
C LYS A 32 -0.67 5.19 -8.15
N GLN A 33 -1.60 5.44 -7.23
CA GLN A 33 -1.61 6.67 -6.44
C GLN A 33 -0.54 6.65 -5.34
N ILE A 34 -0.27 5.51 -4.73
CA ILE A 34 0.82 5.32 -3.77
C ILE A 34 2.17 5.61 -4.46
N ASP A 35 2.44 5.04 -5.64
CA ASP A 35 3.68 5.28 -6.40
C ASP A 35 3.89 6.75 -6.78
N ARG A 36 2.80 7.45 -7.12
CA ARG A 36 2.87 8.88 -7.43
C ARG A 36 3.19 9.69 -6.19
N ASN A 37 2.51 9.38 -5.08
CA ASN A 37 2.74 10.04 -3.81
C ASN A 37 4.16 9.80 -3.29
N GLU A 38 4.69 8.58 -3.44
CA GLU A 38 6.07 8.26 -3.06
C GLU A 38 7.05 9.16 -3.84
N ARG A 39 6.96 9.17 -5.17
CA ARG A 39 7.81 10.02 -6.04
C ARG A 39 7.68 11.50 -5.72
N ASP A 40 6.47 11.98 -5.46
CA ASP A 40 6.21 13.37 -5.12
C ASP A 40 6.83 13.72 -3.77
N ILE A 41 6.65 12.89 -2.74
CA ILE A 41 7.22 13.12 -1.40
C ILE A 41 8.74 13.03 -1.46
N GLU A 42 9.30 12.04 -2.16
CA GLU A 42 10.74 11.91 -2.38
C GLU A 42 11.31 13.19 -3.02
N SER A 43 10.67 13.71 -4.06
CA SER A 43 11.07 14.96 -4.72
C SER A 43 11.07 16.15 -3.75
N HIS A 44 10.05 16.26 -2.89
CA HIS A 44 9.99 17.30 -1.86
C HIS A 44 11.10 17.16 -0.82
N CYS A 45 11.35 15.94 -0.33
CA CYS A 45 12.43 15.65 0.60
C CYS A 45 13.79 16.02 0.00
N MET A 46 14.05 15.65 -1.27
CA MET A 46 15.30 15.99 -1.95
C MET A 46 15.47 17.51 -2.13
N LYS A 47 14.39 18.24 -2.48
CA LYS A 47 14.42 19.71 -2.54
C LYS A 47 14.79 20.31 -1.18
N LEU A 48 14.21 19.81 -0.09
CA LEU A 48 14.53 20.29 1.27
C LEU A 48 16.00 20.04 1.62
N LEU A 49 16.52 18.84 1.33
CA LEU A 49 17.93 18.51 1.58
C LEU A 49 18.89 19.43 0.80
N ILE A 50 18.59 19.69 -0.48
CA ILE A 50 19.43 20.52 -1.35
C ILE A 50 19.36 22.00 -0.98
N HIS A 51 18.16 22.54 -0.78
CA HIS A 51 17.96 23.98 -0.59
C HIS A 51 18.24 24.46 0.82
N GLN A 52 17.91 23.66 1.85
CA GLN A 52 17.94 24.11 3.24
C GLN A 52 19.14 23.57 4.03
N GLN A 53 19.84 22.56 3.50
CA GLN A 53 20.97 21.88 4.17
C GLN A 53 20.71 21.61 5.67
N PRO A 54 19.58 20.96 5.99
CA PRO A 54 19.13 20.78 7.38
C PRO A 54 20.14 19.96 8.18
N VAL A 55 20.29 20.30 9.46
CA VAL A 55 21.24 19.63 10.37
C VAL A 55 20.54 18.74 11.39
N ALA A 56 21.22 17.67 11.79
CA ALA A 56 20.88 16.77 12.89
C ALA A 56 19.40 16.33 12.99
N THR A 57 18.54 17.11 13.64
CA THR A 57 17.13 16.78 13.86
C THR A 57 16.33 16.87 12.57
N ASP A 58 16.44 17.96 11.83
CA ASP A 58 15.67 18.16 10.60
C ASP A 58 16.08 17.16 9.52
N PHE A 59 17.38 16.86 9.44
CA PHE A 59 17.90 15.81 8.57
C PHE A 59 17.33 14.43 8.92
N ARG A 60 17.27 14.09 10.21
CA ARG A 60 16.66 12.83 10.67
C ARG A 60 15.18 12.77 10.32
N VAL A 61 14.43 13.86 10.51
CA VAL A 61 13.00 13.91 10.14
C VAL A 61 12.80 13.64 8.65
N ILE A 62 13.57 14.30 7.78
CA ILE A 62 13.46 14.11 6.33
C ILE A 62 13.85 12.69 5.91
N THR A 63 14.96 12.16 6.44
CA THR A 63 15.40 10.80 6.10
C THR A 63 14.47 9.73 6.67
N SER A 64 13.84 9.97 7.82
CA SER A 64 12.75 9.12 8.34
C SER A 64 11.53 9.16 7.41
N ALA A 65 11.12 10.33 6.92
CA ALA A 65 10.05 10.44 5.94
C ALA A 65 10.34 9.64 4.66
N LEU A 66 11.56 9.75 4.11
CA LEU A 66 12.00 8.97 2.94
C LEU A 66 11.90 7.45 3.17
N LYS A 67 12.26 6.96 4.37
CA LYS A 67 12.11 5.54 4.68
C LYS A 67 10.66 5.11 4.79
N MET A 68 9.84 5.91 5.48
CA MET A 68 8.42 5.60 5.68
C MET A 68 7.65 5.55 4.36
N ILE A 69 7.94 6.44 3.40
CA ILE A 69 7.24 6.40 2.10
C ILE A 69 7.60 5.15 1.29
N SER A 70 8.86 4.71 1.33
CA SER A 70 9.28 3.47 0.67
C SER A 70 8.66 2.24 1.33
N ASP A 71 8.56 2.22 2.66
CA ASP A 71 7.85 1.15 3.37
C ASP A 71 6.35 1.11 3.00
N MET A 72 5.73 2.28 2.78
CA MET A 72 4.33 2.39 2.35
C MET A 72 4.11 1.99 0.89
N GLU A 73 5.03 2.31 -0.01
CA GLU A 73 5.00 1.84 -1.40
C GLU A 73 5.06 0.31 -1.45
N ARG A 74 5.97 -0.27 -0.68
CA ARG A 74 6.09 -1.73 -0.57
C ARG A 74 4.82 -2.42 -0.05
N ILE A 75 4.05 -1.76 0.82
CA ILE A 75 2.75 -2.26 1.26
C ILE A 75 1.76 -2.29 0.09
N GLY A 76 1.75 -1.23 -0.74
CA GLY A 76 0.93 -1.16 -1.95
C GLY A 76 1.28 -2.25 -2.96
N ASP A 77 2.57 -2.45 -3.23
CA ASP A 77 3.09 -3.52 -4.09
C ASP A 77 2.64 -4.91 -3.61
N GLN A 78 2.79 -5.17 -2.30
CA GLN A 78 2.38 -6.45 -1.71
C GLN A 78 0.87 -6.67 -1.80
N ALA A 79 0.07 -5.62 -1.68
CA ALA A 79 -1.37 -5.70 -1.85
C ALA A 79 -1.71 -6.12 -3.30
N LYS A 80 -1.09 -5.48 -4.30
CA LYS A 80 -1.26 -5.84 -5.71
C LYS A 80 -0.78 -7.25 -6.03
N ASP A 81 0.33 -7.70 -5.48
CA ASP A 81 0.80 -9.09 -5.64
C ASP A 81 -0.25 -10.09 -5.14
N ILE A 82 -0.95 -9.76 -4.05
CA ILE A 82 -2.07 -10.58 -3.53
C ILE A 82 -3.23 -10.63 -4.53
N ALA A 83 -3.55 -9.52 -5.22
CA ALA A 83 -4.53 -9.49 -6.32
C ALA A 83 -4.19 -10.49 -7.42
N GLU A 84 -2.93 -10.44 -7.87
CA GLU A 84 -2.48 -11.25 -8.99
C GLU A 84 -2.53 -12.73 -8.61
N ILE A 85 -2.16 -13.06 -7.37
CA ILE A 85 -2.27 -14.41 -6.83
C ILE A 85 -3.74 -14.85 -6.68
N ALA A 86 -4.64 -13.95 -6.24
CA ALA A 86 -6.05 -14.25 -6.01
C ALA A 86 -6.78 -14.75 -7.28
N GLU A 87 -6.31 -14.34 -8.47
CA GLU A 87 -6.81 -14.82 -9.76
C GLU A 87 -6.61 -16.33 -9.96
N TYR A 88 -5.59 -16.92 -9.33
CA TYR A 88 -5.25 -18.34 -9.43
C TYR A 88 -5.64 -19.14 -8.18
N VAL A 89 -6.12 -18.46 -7.12
CA VAL A 89 -6.49 -19.08 -5.85
C VAL A 89 -8.00 -19.22 -5.75
N HIS A 90 -8.46 -20.46 -5.65
CA HIS A 90 -9.82 -20.77 -5.21
C HIS A 90 -9.79 -21.16 -3.74
N LEU A 91 -10.31 -20.29 -2.88
CA LEU A 91 -10.51 -20.55 -1.44
C LEU A 91 -11.57 -21.65 -1.26
N SER A 92 -11.15 -22.90 -1.45
CA SER A 92 -11.98 -24.11 -1.33
C SER A 92 -12.10 -24.59 0.12
N ASP A 93 -11.15 -24.20 0.98
CA ASP A 93 -11.20 -24.50 2.41
C ASP A 93 -11.98 -23.42 3.17
N SER A 94 -13.10 -23.83 3.78
CA SER A 94 -14.00 -22.95 4.53
C SER A 94 -13.32 -22.29 5.74
N SER A 95 -12.33 -22.94 6.36
CA SER A 95 -11.62 -22.40 7.51
C SER A 95 -10.72 -21.23 7.10
N ALA A 96 -9.93 -21.40 6.03
CA ALA A 96 -9.06 -20.35 5.50
C ALA A 96 -9.86 -19.11 5.07
N ARG A 97 -11.00 -19.30 4.40
CA ARG A 97 -11.86 -18.19 3.96
C ARG A 97 -12.40 -17.38 5.15
N VAL A 98 -12.85 -18.05 6.21
CA VAL A 98 -13.38 -17.40 7.42
C VAL A 98 -12.29 -16.61 8.14
N HIS A 99 -11.07 -17.16 8.26
CA HIS A 99 -9.97 -16.44 8.93
C HIS A 99 -9.56 -15.16 8.20
N ILE A 100 -9.42 -15.21 6.87
CA ILE A 100 -9.05 -14.05 6.06
C ILE A 100 -10.15 -12.99 6.12
N THR A 101 -11.43 -13.40 6.04
CA THR A 101 -12.57 -12.48 6.14
C THR A 101 -12.60 -11.78 7.50
N ASN A 102 -12.43 -12.53 8.60
CA ASN A 102 -12.39 -11.95 9.95
C ASN A 102 -11.19 -11.00 10.15
N MET A 103 -10.06 -11.24 9.47
CA MET A 103 -8.92 -10.33 9.48
C MET A 103 -9.25 -9.04 8.72
N ALA A 104 -10.01 -9.13 7.63
CA ALA A 104 -10.46 -7.98 6.83
C ALA A 104 -11.38 -7.05 7.61
N GLU A 105 -12.30 -7.61 8.42
CA GLU A 105 -13.31 -6.85 9.19
C GLU A 105 -12.71 -5.95 10.30
N ILE A 106 -11.42 -6.10 10.61
CA ILE A 106 -10.72 -5.29 11.62
C ILE A 106 -10.15 -3.99 11.02
N TRP A 107 -10.16 -3.84 9.69
CA TRP A 107 -9.65 -2.68 8.96
C TRP A 107 -10.77 -1.75 8.51
#